data_AF-A0A1L9P7J1-F1
#
_entry.id   AF-A0A1L9P7J1-F1
#
_cell.length_a   1.000
_cell.length_b   1.000
_cell.length_c   1.000
_cell.angle_alpha   90.00
_cell.angle_beta   90.00
_cell.angle_gamma   90.00
#
_symmetry.space_group_name_H-M   'P 1'
#
loop_
_entity.id
_entity.type
_entity.pdbx_description
1 polymer ?
#
loop_
_entity_poly.entity_id
_entity_poly.type
_entity_poly.pdbx_seq_one_letter_code
_entity_poly.pdbx_strand_id
1 'polypeptide(L)'
;MRREDDHTSRASTDDADDISSVEEHDRGLDALEKQTTASSAFSAFEQRAQSVVSRIRSREPGQTARFTHPLSHTKTKDDVIVDFDGPDDPYRPLNWGFRKKAITTVLYGLTTMGATWSSAIYSAGTAQVSSRFGIGEEVSTLGTTLLLLGFGPYFIAAMFSFGSATAKDVQTLMLTRFFTGFFGAAPVTNTGGVLSDIWTAEQRGAAIVGYAMAVVGGPVLGPIAGGAITQSYLGWRWTQYITGIMMLFFLILDVLFIDESYPPTLLLYKARRLRFQTGNWALHARHEEWDVTLKELGNKYLIRPFALLTTPICFLVALYASFVYGILYLSLASFPVVFQELRGWNQVVGALPFLAYLVGILCGACINLANQKFYISRFKANNNRPVPEARLPPMMLGSVFFAGGLFIFGWTSQIQIHWFPSMVGGACMGLGFFTIFQAALNYLIDTFQSVAASAVAANTFLRSVFAGCFPLFATAMFRNLGVPWASSVLGFFAIALIPIPYLFYIFGPRIRAKGKWSRASVYS
;
A
#
# COMPACT_ATOMS: atom_id res chain seq x y z
N MET A 1 -36.78 78.96 30.26
CA MET A 1 -36.20 79.49 28.99
C MET A 1 -34.67 79.52 29.06
N ARG A 2 -33.95 78.47 28.68
CA ARG A 2 -33.27 77.59 29.65
C ARG A 2 -34.22 76.45 29.92
N ARG A 3 -33.84 75.29 29.39
CA ARG A 3 -33.36 74.24 30.30
C ARG A 3 -34.61 73.62 30.94
N GLU A 4 -34.56 72.65 31.78
CA GLU A 4 -33.82 72.51 33.03
C GLU A 4 -34.52 71.25 33.51
N ASP A 5 -33.78 70.15 33.56
CA ASP A 5 -33.30 69.65 34.84
C ASP A 5 -34.35 68.75 35.49
N ASP A 6 -33.82 67.94 36.39
CA ASP A 6 -34.51 67.38 37.53
C ASP A 6 -35.45 66.19 37.28
N HIS A 7 -35.01 64.99 37.68
CA HIS A 7 -34.92 64.50 39.06
C HIS A 7 -36.25 63.91 39.53
N THR A 8 -36.07 62.99 40.48
CA THR A 8 -37.03 62.39 41.42
C THR A 8 -37.72 61.11 40.89
N SER A 9 -37.71 59.98 41.61
CA SER A 9 -37.27 59.70 42.98
C SER A 9 -37.23 58.19 43.28
N ARG A 10 -36.18 57.76 43.99
CA ARG A 10 -36.12 56.83 45.16
C ARG A 10 -37.19 55.73 45.28
N ALA A 11 -36.78 54.44 45.23
CA ALA A 11 -36.37 53.58 46.38
C ALA A 11 -37.58 53.17 47.28
N SER A 12 -37.83 51.92 47.67
CA SER A 12 -36.99 50.73 47.90
C SER A 12 -37.86 49.50 48.25
N THR A 13 -37.22 48.30 48.21
CA THR A 13 -37.54 47.00 48.89
C THR A 13 -38.67 46.15 48.29
N ASP A 14 -38.60 44.82 48.07
CA ASP A 14 -37.79 43.71 48.61
C ASP A 14 -37.63 42.57 47.57
N ASP A 15 -36.75 41.62 47.89
CA ASP A 15 -36.62 40.23 47.38
C ASP A 15 -36.04 39.99 45.98
N ALA A 16 -35.20 39.01 45.71
CA ALA A 16 -34.27 38.16 46.44
C ALA A 16 -33.51 37.39 45.34
N ASP A 17 -32.25 37.08 45.59
CA ASP A 17 -31.32 36.33 44.75
C ASP A 17 -31.91 35.02 44.14
N ASP A 18 -31.84 34.84 42.81
CA ASP A 18 -31.50 33.54 42.13
C ASP A 18 -31.54 33.60 40.58
N ILE A 19 -30.71 34.41 39.91
CA ILE A 19 -30.59 34.39 38.43
C ILE A 19 -29.13 34.44 37.96
N SER A 20 -28.25 33.64 38.55
CA SER A 20 -26.85 33.54 38.07
C SER A 20 -26.29 32.13 37.98
N SER A 21 -27.12 31.10 37.85
CA SER A 21 -26.69 29.71 37.69
C SER A 21 -27.20 29.00 36.43
N VAL A 22 -27.92 29.69 35.54
CA VAL A 22 -28.53 29.08 34.34
C VAL A 22 -27.72 29.30 33.04
N GLU A 23 -26.85 30.31 32.96
CA GLU A 23 -26.16 30.63 31.69
C GLU A 23 -24.82 29.91 31.46
N GLU A 24 -24.26 29.19 32.43
CA GLU A 24 -23.03 28.42 32.23
C GLU A 24 -23.26 26.95 31.82
N HIS A 25 -24.50 26.45 31.87
CA HIS A 25 -24.80 25.08 31.45
C HIS A 25 -25.14 24.94 29.95
N ASP A 26 -25.48 26.04 29.28
CA ASP A 26 -26.00 26.00 27.90
C ASP A 26 -24.89 26.06 26.83
N ARG A 27 -23.70 26.55 27.16
CA ARG A 27 -22.55 26.56 26.23
C ARG A 27 -21.84 25.20 26.10
N GLY A 28 -22.16 24.23 26.96
CA GLY A 28 -21.67 22.85 26.87
C GLY A 28 -22.52 21.94 25.98
N LEU A 29 -23.79 22.29 25.75
CA LEU A 29 -24.76 21.46 25.02
C LEU A 29 -24.68 21.68 23.50
N ASP A 30 -24.42 22.92 23.06
CA ASP A 30 -24.27 23.27 21.64
C ASP A 30 -23.03 22.63 20.96
N ALA A 31 -22.02 22.25 21.75
CA ALA A 31 -20.84 21.53 21.27
C ALA A 31 -21.07 20.01 21.11
N LEU A 32 -22.06 19.44 21.80
CA LEU A 32 -22.45 18.03 21.71
C LEU A 32 -23.51 17.78 20.61
N GLU A 33 -24.27 18.80 20.21
CA GLU A 33 -25.33 18.70 19.20
C GLU A 33 -24.79 18.72 17.74
N LYS A 34 -23.57 19.23 17.52
CA LYS A 34 -22.91 19.19 16.20
C LYS A 34 -22.15 17.90 15.90
N GLN A 35 -21.87 17.06 16.90
CA GLN A 35 -21.28 15.72 16.67
C GLN A 35 -22.33 14.65 16.37
N THR A 36 -23.57 14.85 16.77
CA THR A 36 -24.67 13.90 16.59
C THR A 36 -25.35 14.00 15.21
N THR A 37 -25.14 15.11 14.49
CA THR A 37 -25.79 15.36 13.19
C THR A 37 -25.19 14.56 12.02
N ALA A 38 -23.90 14.21 12.07
CA ALA A 38 -23.27 13.38 11.05
C ALA A 38 -23.67 11.90 11.20
N SER A 39 -23.74 11.40 12.44
CA SER A 39 -24.23 10.05 12.74
C SER A 39 -25.73 9.91 12.46
N SER A 40 -26.52 10.96 12.67
CA SER A 40 -27.95 10.96 12.36
C SER A 40 -28.23 11.09 10.86
N ALA A 41 -27.40 11.82 10.11
CA ALA A 41 -27.48 11.88 8.65
C ALA A 41 -27.11 10.54 7.98
N PHE A 42 -26.09 9.84 8.51
CA PHE A 42 -25.73 8.50 8.05
C PHE A 42 -26.78 7.46 8.42
N SER A 43 -27.35 7.51 9.64
CA SER A 43 -28.42 6.61 10.03
C SER A 43 -29.74 6.89 9.30
N ALA A 44 -30.05 8.15 8.98
CA ALA A 44 -31.20 8.51 8.16
C ALA A 44 -31.03 8.09 6.69
N PHE A 45 -29.80 8.14 6.15
CA PHE A 45 -29.48 7.61 4.83
C PHE A 45 -29.53 6.08 4.80
N GLU A 46 -29.03 5.41 5.84
CA GLU A 46 -29.11 3.96 6.01
C GLU A 46 -30.57 3.49 6.18
N GLN A 47 -31.38 4.20 6.97
CA GLN A 47 -32.81 3.94 7.11
C GLN A 47 -33.58 4.20 5.81
N ARG A 48 -33.25 5.26 5.05
CA ARG A 48 -33.87 5.50 3.74
C ARG A 48 -33.45 4.44 2.72
N ALA A 49 -32.18 4.06 2.68
CA ALA A 49 -31.69 2.99 1.79
C ALA A 49 -32.32 1.65 2.15
N GLN A 50 -32.45 1.33 3.44
CA GLN A 50 -33.16 0.14 3.92
C GLN A 50 -34.67 0.23 3.63
N SER A 51 -35.29 1.41 3.68
CA SER A 51 -36.72 1.60 3.36
C SER A 51 -37.04 1.46 1.86
N VAL A 52 -36.10 1.84 0.99
CA VAL A 52 -36.21 1.68 -0.46
C VAL A 52 -35.93 0.22 -0.84
N VAL A 53 -34.96 -0.43 -0.19
CA VAL A 53 -34.70 -1.87 -0.34
C VAL A 53 -35.84 -2.72 0.23
N SER A 54 -36.49 -2.30 1.31
CA SER A 54 -37.66 -2.98 1.88
C SER A 54 -38.94 -2.74 1.07
N ARG A 55 -39.08 -1.59 0.40
CA ARG A 55 -40.19 -1.35 -0.56
C ARG A 55 -40.04 -2.15 -1.86
N ILE A 56 -38.81 -2.50 -2.27
CA ILE A 56 -38.55 -3.42 -3.39
C ILE A 56 -38.68 -4.90 -2.95
N ARG A 57 -38.47 -5.20 -1.65
CA ARG A 57 -38.83 -6.47 -1.00
C ARG A 57 -40.21 -6.36 -0.34
N SER A 58 -41.25 -6.19 -1.14
CA SER A 58 -42.62 -6.40 -0.64
C SER A 58 -42.81 -7.87 -0.24
N ARG A 59 -42.51 -8.22 1.03
CA ARG A 59 -43.05 -9.37 1.76
C ARG A 59 -43.09 -8.99 3.24
N GLU A 60 -44.28 -8.98 3.80
CA GLU A 60 -44.59 -8.52 5.15
C GLU A 60 -43.79 -9.25 6.24
N PRO A 61 -43.36 -8.55 7.30
CA PRO A 61 -42.66 -9.14 8.44
C PRO A 61 -43.68 -9.90 9.31
N GLY A 62 -43.95 -11.13 8.93
CA GLY A 62 -44.90 -12.03 9.60
C GLY A 62 -45.16 -13.34 8.85
N GLN A 63 -44.80 -13.41 7.56
CA GLN A 63 -44.91 -14.62 6.72
C GLN A 63 -43.55 -15.26 6.39
N THR A 64 -42.55 -15.18 7.28
CA THR A 64 -41.47 -16.17 7.23
C THR A 64 -42.01 -17.45 7.85
N ALA A 65 -42.72 -18.27 7.06
CA ALA A 65 -42.66 -19.70 7.30
C ALA A 65 -41.16 -20.01 7.39
N ARG A 66 -40.68 -20.38 8.58
CA ARG A 66 -39.31 -20.83 8.79
C ARG A 66 -39.06 -21.81 7.67
N PHE A 67 -38.05 -21.58 6.82
CA PHE A 67 -37.81 -22.45 5.65
C PHE A 67 -37.51 -23.86 6.16
N THR A 68 -38.56 -24.66 6.33
CA THR A 68 -38.54 -26.02 6.82
C THR A 68 -38.64 -26.90 5.59
N HIS A 69 -37.53 -26.97 4.87
CA HIS A 69 -37.32 -28.02 3.89
C HIS A 69 -36.78 -29.24 4.66
N PRO A 70 -37.25 -30.46 4.44
CA PRO A 70 -36.73 -31.65 5.12
C PRO A 70 -35.21 -31.86 4.93
N LEU A 71 -34.62 -31.21 3.92
CA LEU A 71 -33.16 -31.17 3.67
C LEU A 71 -32.43 -29.96 4.28
N SER A 72 -33.10 -29.02 4.95
CA SER A 72 -32.46 -27.82 5.52
C SER A 72 -31.50 -28.14 6.67
N HIS A 73 -31.63 -29.33 7.26
CA HIS A 73 -30.78 -29.82 8.36
C HIS A 73 -29.88 -30.99 7.95
N THR A 74 -29.89 -31.37 6.68
CA THR A 74 -29.02 -32.43 6.15
C THR A 74 -27.80 -31.77 5.52
N LYS A 75 -26.60 -31.97 6.10
CA LYS A 75 -25.35 -31.53 5.46
C LYS A 75 -25.29 -32.09 4.04
N THR A 76 -25.05 -31.21 3.07
CA THR A 76 -24.85 -31.61 1.68
C THR A 76 -23.71 -32.62 1.62
N LYS A 77 -23.89 -33.73 0.90
CA LYS A 77 -22.82 -34.72 0.69
C LYS A 77 -21.74 -34.11 -0.21
N ASP A 78 -20.49 -34.57 -0.08
CA ASP A 78 -19.35 -34.08 -0.90
C ASP A 78 -19.62 -34.19 -2.42
N ASP A 79 -20.53 -35.07 -2.84
CA ASP A 79 -21.00 -35.27 -4.22
C ASP A 79 -21.77 -34.05 -4.81
N VAL A 80 -22.14 -33.07 -3.98
CA VAL A 80 -22.88 -31.87 -4.38
C VAL A 80 -21.97 -30.62 -4.40
N ILE A 81 -20.74 -30.74 -3.88
CA ILE A 81 -19.75 -29.67 -3.88
C ILE A 81 -19.03 -29.70 -5.22
N VAL A 82 -19.15 -28.62 -5.99
CA VAL A 82 -18.45 -28.50 -7.27
C VAL A 82 -16.99 -28.11 -7.02
N ASP A 83 -16.08 -29.02 -7.32
CA ASP A 83 -14.62 -28.80 -7.30
C ASP A 83 -14.02 -28.99 -8.71
N PHE A 84 -12.70 -28.82 -8.84
CA PHE A 84 -11.98 -29.13 -10.07
C PHE A 84 -11.97 -30.64 -10.34
N ASP A 85 -12.00 -31.04 -11.62
CA ASP A 85 -12.12 -32.46 -12.00
C ASP A 85 -10.78 -33.23 -11.83
N GLY A 86 -9.76 -32.59 -11.28
CA GLY A 86 -8.45 -33.16 -10.99
C GLY A 86 -7.33 -32.10 -10.95
N PRO A 87 -6.07 -32.52 -10.68
CA PRO A 87 -4.92 -31.62 -10.66
C PRO A 87 -4.62 -31.00 -12.04
N ASP A 88 -4.99 -31.69 -13.12
CA ASP A 88 -4.75 -31.31 -14.53
C ASP A 88 -5.96 -30.63 -15.21
N ASP A 89 -6.99 -30.23 -14.44
CA ASP A 89 -8.17 -29.55 -14.99
C ASP A 89 -7.75 -28.26 -15.75
N PRO A 90 -8.09 -28.10 -17.05
CA PRO A 90 -7.79 -26.89 -17.82
C PRO A 90 -8.40 -25.62 -17.23
N TYR A 91 -9.46 -25.76 -16.43
CA TYR A 91 -10.14 -24.67 -15.73
C TYR A 91 -9.32 -24.14 -14.55
N ARG A 92 -8.30 -24.89 -14.11
CA ARG A 92 -7.40 -24.47 -13.04
C ARG A 92 -6.36 -23.46 -13.56
N PRO A 93 -6.23 -22.27 -12.94
CA PRO A 93 -5.27 -21.24 -13.37
C PRO A 93 -3.80 -21.71 -13.36
N LEU A 94 -3.47 -22.66 -12.48
CA LEU A 94 -2.17 -23.33 -12.42
C LEU A 94 -1.81 -24.07 -13.71
N ASN A 95 -2.78 -24.46 -14.54
CA ASN A 95 -2.56 -25.23 -15.77
C ASN A 95 -2.54 -24.33 -17.02
N TRP A 96 -2.65 -23.00 -16.87
CA TRP A 96 -2.54 -22.08 -18.00
C TRP A 96 -1.17 -22.17 -18.68
N GLY A 97 -1.16 -21.95 -20.01
CA GLY A 97 0.08 -21.88 -20.77
C GLY A 97 1.00 -20.76 -20.27
N PHE A 98 2.31 -20.97 -20.32
CA PHE A 98 3.32 -20.04 -19.79
C PHE A 98 3.17 -18.62 -20.36
N ARG A 99 2.83 -18.49 -21.64
CA ARG A 99 2.61 -17.18 -22.30
C ARG A 99 1.49 -16.38 -21.61
N LYS A 100 0.37 -17.04 -21.31
CA LYS A 100 -0.76 -16.41 -20.63
C LYS A 100 -0.35 -15.95 -19.22
N LYS A 101 0.29 -16.82 -18.45
CA LYS A 101 0.81 -16.50 -17.11
C LYS A 101 1.78 -15.32 -17.11
N ALA A 102 2.69 -15.30 -18.09
CA ALA A 102 3.67 -14.22 -18.24
C ALA A 102 2.99 -12.89 -18.60
N ILE A 103 2.06 -12.88 -19.57
CA ILE A 103 1.30 -11.68 -19.95
C ILE A 103 0.52 -11.14 -18.76
N THR A 104 -0.24 -12.00 -18.07
CA THR A 104 -0.99 -11.61 -16.86
C THR A 104 -0.05 -11.01 -15.81
N THR A 105 1.11 -11.64 -15.55
CA THR A 105 2.08 -11.13 -14.56
C THR A 105 2.63 -9.76 -14.93
N VAL A 106 2.97 -9.55 -16.21
CA VAL A 106 3.49 -8.27 -16.71
C VAL A 106 2.43 -7.17 -16.61
N LEU A 107 1.19 -7.46 -17.02
CA LEU A 107 0.09 -6.50 -16.97
C LEU A 107 -0.23 -6.07 -15.53
N TYR A 108 -0.36 -7.02 -14.59
CA TYR A 108 -0.49 -6.70 -13.15
C TYR A 108 0.70 -5.88 -12.62
N GLY A 109 1.91 -6.17 -13.11
CA GLY A 109 3.12 -5.40 -12.81
C GLY A 109 3.01 -3.95 -13.32
N LEU A 110 2.59 -3.74 -14.57
CA LEU A 110 2.43 -2.42 -15.17
C LEU A 110 1.31 -1.61 -14.51
N THR A 111 0.19 -2.24 -14.17
CA THR A 111 -0.91 -1.60 -13.45
C THR A 111 -0.48 -1.16 -12.05
N THR A 112 0.30 -2.00 -11.36
CA THR A 112 0.90 -1.61 -10.07
C THR A 112 1.97 -0.52 -10.24
N MET A 113 2.74 -0.58 -11.32
CA MET A 113 3.68 0.49 -11.69
C MET A 113 2.95 1.81 -11.89
N GLY A 114 1.78 1.82 -12.54
CA GLY A 114 0.97 3.04 -12.73
C GLY A 114 0.58 3.71 -11.41
N ALA A 115 0.15 2.92 -10.42
CA ALA A 115 -0.18 3.44 -9.08
C ALA A 115 1.05 4.03 -8.37
N THR A 116 2.17 3.30 -8.36
CA THR A 116 3.40 3.75 -7.68
C THR A 116 4.06 4.93 -8.41
N TRP A 117 4.02 4.93 -9.74
CA TRP A 117 4.45 6.04 -10.61
C TRP A 117 3.72 7.35 -10.28
N SER A 118 2.40 7.29 -10.03
CA SER A 118 1.59 8.45 -9.68
C SER A 118 2.15 9.21 -8.47
N SER A 119 2.71 8.51 -7.47
CA SER A 119 3.35 9.16 -6.33
C SER A 119 4.63 9.90 -6.74
N ALA A 120 5.51 9.25 -7.50
CA ALA A 120 6.86 9.78 -7.74
C ALA A 120 6.95 10.81 -8.86
N ILE A 121 6.12 10.73 -9.90
CA ILE A 121 6.15 11.76 -10.97
C ILE A 121 5.70 13.13 -10.44
N TYR A 122 4.84 13.16 -9.41
CA TYR A 122 4.41 14.39 -8.78
C TYR A 122 5.56 15.08 -8.02
N SER A 123 6.52 14.33 -7.46
CA SER A 123 7.61 14.90 -6.68
C SER A 123 8.46 15.90 -7.48
N ALA A 124 8.64 15.66 -8.78
CA ALA A 124 9.36 16.57 -9.69
C ALA A 124 8.64 17.92 -9.88
N GLY A 125 7.32 17.98 -9.69
CA GLY A 125 6.51 19.19 -9.84
C GLY A 125 6.26 19.95 -8.55
N THR A 126 6.69 19.43 -7.39
CA THR A 126 6.39 20.01 -6.05
C THR A 126 6.80 21.47 -5.91
N ALA A 127 7.99 21.84 -6.42
CA ALA A 127 8.48 23.21 -6.41
C ALA A 127 7.57 24.17 -7.24
N GLN A 128 7.08 23.72 -8.40
CA GLN A 128 6.16 24.51 -9.23
C GLN A 128 4.77 24.63 -8.61
N VAL A 129 4.31 23.60 -7.91
CA VAL A 129 3.05 23.62 -7.17
C VAL A 129 3.15 24.61 -6.01
N SER A 130 4.27 24.58 -5.27
CA SER A 130 4.54 25.52 -4.16
C SER A 130 4.50 26.97 -4.63
N SER A 131 5.19 27.30 -5.73
CA SER A 131 5.20 28.66 -6.26
C SER A 131 3.86 29.09 -6.85
N ARG A 132 3.11 28.18 -7.49
CA ARG A 132 1.81 28.50 -8.11
C ARG A 132 0.72 28.81 -7.09
N PHE A 133 0.70 28.08 -5.98
CA PHE A 133 -0.33 28.22 -4.95
C PHE A 133 0.11 29.04 -3.75
N GLY A 134 1.37 29.51 -3.72
CA GLY A 134 1.91 30.29 -2.60
C GLY A 134 1.97 29.51 -1.28
N ILE A 135 2.17 28.19 -1.35
CA ILE A 135 2.22 27.30 -0.18
C ILE A 135 3.64 26.85 0.12
N GLY A 136 3.93 26.54 1.38
CA GLY A 136 5.21 25.98 1.79
C GLY A 136 5.52 24.66 1.06
N GLU A 137 6.80 24.40 0.81
CA GLU A 137 7.28 23.19 0.12
C GLU A 137 6.82 21.91 0.83
N GLU A 138 6.74 21.93 2.16
CA GLU A 138 6.25 20.81 2.96
C GLU A 138 4.77 20.48 2.68
N VAL A 139 3.93 21.49 2.44
CA VAL A 139 2.52 21.30 2.07
C VAL A 139 2.43 20.74 0.65
N SER A 140 3.29 21.15 -0.27
CA SER A 140 3.36 20.54 -1.60
C SER A 140 3.82 19.09 -1.56
N THR A 141 4.81 18.76 -0.71
CA THR A 141 5.30 17.38 -0.53
C THR A 141 4.22 16.46 0.03
N LEU A 142 3.25 16.99 0.80
CA LEU A 142 2.07 16.25 1.27
C LEU A 142 1.29 15.56 0.13
N GLY A 143 1.27 16.16 -1.07
CA GLY A 143 0.62 15.55 -2.24
C GLY A 143 1.26 14.23 -2.69
N THR A 144 2.55 14.02 -2.40
CA THR A 144 3.27 12.77 -2.66
C THR A 144 2.91 11.70 -1.62
N THR A 145 2.60 12.10 -0.40
CA THR A 145 2.48 11.22 0.78
C THR A 145 1.07 10.74 1.04
N LEU A 146 0.05 11.52 0.63
CA LEU A 146 -1.36 11.16 0.71
C LEU A 146 -1.75 9.96 -0.18
N LEU A 147 -0.85 9.48 -1.05
CA LEU A 147 -1.14 8.45 -2.05
C LEU A 147 -1.10 6.99 -1.51
N LEU A 148 -0.94 6.77 -0.20
CA LEU A 148 -0.45 5.47 0.33
C LEU A 148 -1.44 4.63 1.16
N LEU A 149 -2.69 5.07 1.30
CA LEU A 149 -3.75 4.36 2.02
C LEU A 149 -4.92 4.09 1.08
N GLY A 150 -5.31 2.84 0.82
CA GLY A 150 -6.35 2.59 -0.18
C GLY A 150 -7.05 1.25 -0.28
N PHE A 151 -8.31 1.31 -0.74
CA PHE A 151 -9.17 0.22 -1.19
C PHE A 151 -10.04 0.69 -2.38
N GLY A 152 -10.25 -0.16 -3.40
CA GLY A 152 -11.30 0.03 -4.41
C GLY A 152 -10.84 0.02 -5.88
N PRO A 153 -11.72 0.34 -6.83
CA PRO A 153 -11.50 0.09 -8.26
C PRO A 153 -10.49 1.07 -8.88
N TYR A 154 -9.49 0.51 -9.58
CA TYR A 154 -8.39 1.23 -10.21
C TYR A 154 -8.84 2.31 -11.21
N PHE A 155 -9.99 2.13 -11.86
CA PHE A 155 -10.60 3.13 -12.74
C PHE A 155 -10.87 4.47 -12.03
N ILE A 156 -11.34 4.42 -10.78
CA ILE A 156 -11.64 5.63 -10.01
C ILE A 156 -10.35 6.39 -9.70
N ALA A 157 -9.24 5.68 -9.44
CA ALA A 157 -7.93 6.29 -9.25
C ALA A 157 -7.50 7.10 -10.49
N ALA A 158 -7.70 6.55 -11.69
CA ALA A 158 -7.39 7.22 -12.94
C ALA A 158 -8.21 8.53 -13.11
N MET A 159 -9.51 8.51 -12.79
CA MET A 159 -10.35 9.70 -12.81
C MET A 159 -9.87 10.79 -11.85
N PHE A 160 -9.49 10.42 -10.63
CA PHE A 160 -8.95 11.37 -9.65
C PHE A 160 -7.57 11.92 -10.03
N SER A 161 -6.77 11.19 -10.82
CA SER A 161 -5.54 11.72 -11.40
C SER A 161 -5.82 12.85 -12.40
N PHE A 162 -6.87 12.72 -13.23
CA PHE A 162 -7.32 13.82 -14.07
C PHE A 162 -7.87 15.00 -13.26
N GLY A 163 -8.58 14.72 -12.16
CA GLY A 163 -9.03 15.74 -11.21
C GLY A 163 -7.86 16.49 -10.55
N SER A 164 -6.76 15.79 -10.25
CA SER A 164 -5.53 16.41 -9.72
C SER A 164 -4.90 17.36 -10.73
N ALA A 165 -4.99 17.04 -12.04
CA ALA A 165 -4.44 17.88 -13.11
C ALA A 165 -5.23 19.20 -13.28
N THR A 166 -6.56 19.14 -13.13
CA THR A 166 -7.48 20.29 -13.30
C THR A 166 -7.70 21.10 -12.02
N ALA A 167 -7.08 20.71 -10.91
CA ALA A 167 -7.23 21.39 -9.62
C ALA A 167 -6.89 22.89 -9.72
N LYS A 168 -7.81 23.71 -9.19
CA LYS A 168 -7.69 25.17 -9.08
C LYS A 168 -7.25 25.64 -7.70
N ASP A 169 -7.39 24.78 -6.69
CA ASP A 169 -7.09 25.05 -5.29
C ASP A 169 -6.25 23.92 -4.70
N VAL A 170 -5.48 24.25 -3.67
CA VAL A 170 -4.63 23.28 -2.95
C VAL A 170 -5.48 22.19 -2.29
N GLN A 171 -6.62 22.56 -1.71
CA GLN A 171 -7.54 21.61 -1.07
C GLN A 171 -8.04 20.57 -2.08
N THR A 172 -8.46 21.01 -3.26
CA THR A 172 -8.88 20.14 -4.36
C THR A 172 -7.75 19.23 -4.81
N LEU A 173 -6.52 19.76 -4.93
CA LEU A 173 -5.35 18.96 -5.26
C LEU A 173 -5.10 17.87 -4.21
N MET A 174 -5.10 18.21 -2.92
CA MET A 174 -4.84 17.24 -1.85
C MET A 174 -5.92 16.16 -1.76
N LEU A 175 -7.20 16.53 -1.87
CA LEU A 175 -8.32 15.58 -1.84
C LEU A 175 -8.25 14.62 -3.04
N THR A 176 -8.04 15.14 -4.24
CA THR A 176 -7.95 14.30 -5.45
C THR A 176 -6.71 13.39 -5.43
N ARG A 177 -5.57 13.85 -4.89
CA ARG A 177 -4.39 12.99 -4.68
C ARG A 177 -4.64 11.88 -3.66
N PHE A 178 -5.31 12.20 -2.54
CA PHE A 178 -5.70 11.22 -1.54
C PHE A 178 -6.56 10.11 -2.16
N PHE A 179 -7.62 10.47 -2.89
CA PHE A 179 -8.47 9.46 -3.53
C PHE A 179 -7.77 8.72 -4.67
N THR A 180 -6.83 9.35 -5.38
CA THR A 180 -5.98 8.66 -6.37
C THR A 180 -5.19 7.52 -5.71
N GLY A 181 -4.60 7.77 -4.54
CA GLY A 181 -3.95 6.70 -3.76
C GLY A 181 -4.89 5.70 -3.16
N PHE A 182 -6.04 6.17 -2.68
CA PHE A 182 -7.03 5.32 -2.07
C PHE A 182 -7.55 4.27 -3.03
N PHE A 183 -7.89 4.65 -4.25
CA PHE A 183 -8.34 3.68 -5.25
C PHE A 183 -7.18 3.01 -5.99
N GLY A 184 -5.96 3.57 -5.92
CA GLY A 184 -4.76 3.05 -6.58
C GLY A 184 -4.06 1.90 -5.85
N ALA A 185 -4.42 1.61 -4.60
CA ALA A 185 -3.77 0.57 -3.80
C ALA A 185 -4.20 -0.87 -4.15
N ALA A 186 -5.35 -1.06 -4.79
CA ALA A 186 -5.91 -2.39 -5.05
C ALA A 186 -5.03 -3.32 -5.91
N PRO A 187 -4.37 -2.86 -6.99
CA PRO A 187 -3.43 -3.69 -7.73
C PRO A 187 -2.28 -4.19 -6.86
N VAL A 188 -1.73 -3.32 -5.99
CA VAL A 188 -0.60 -3.67 -5.10
C VAL A 188 -0.97 -4.82 -4.17
N THR A 189 -2.19 -4.85 -3.63
CA THR A 189 -2.63 -5.87 -2.66
C THR A 189 -3.08 -7.16 -3.33
N ASN A 190 -3.69 -7.08 -4.52
CA ASN A 190 -4.31 -8.24 -5.17
C ASN A 190 -3.29 -9.09 -5.94
N THR A 191 -2.23 -8.49 -6.48
CA THR A 191 -1.26 -9.22 -7.30
C THR A 191 -0.57 -10.36 -6.55
N GLY A 192 -0.36 -10.23 -5.23
CA GLY A 192 0.22 -11.31 -4.43
C GLY A 192 -0.62 -12.60 -4.46
N GLY A 193 -1.95 -12.47 -4.41
CA GLY A 193 -2.88 -13.61 -4.50
C GLY A 193 -2.92 -14.20 -5.92
N VAL A 194 -3.02 -13.33 -6.93
CA VAL A 194 -3.03 -13.75 -8.34
C VAL A 194 -1.76 -14.54 -8.70
N LEU A 195 -0.58 -14.08 -8.26
CA LEU A 195 0.67 -14.80 -8.52
C LEU A 195 0.71 -16.17 -7.82
N SER A 196 0.08 -16.33 -6.65
CA SER A 196 -0.04 -17.63 -6.02
C SER A 196 -1.05 -18.55 -6.72
N ASP A 197 -2.05 -17.99 -7.39
CA ASP A 197 -3.09 -18.74 -8.08
C ASP A 197 -2.63 -19.25 -9.46
N ILE A 198 -1.74 -18.53 -10.16
CA ILE A 198 -1.29 -18.90 -11.51
C ILE A 198 0.08 -19.60 -11.54
N TRP A 199 1.00 -19.31 -10.61
CA TRP A 199 2.36 -19.85 -10.64
C TRP A 199 2.56 -21.00 -9.66
N THR A 200 3.20 -22.07 -10.14
CA THR A 200 3.65 -23.17 -9.28
C THR A 200 4.76 -22.70 -8.34
N ALA A 201 4.92 -23.37 -7.19
CA ALA A 201 5.89 -22.98 -6.16
C ALA A 201 7.34 -22.84 -6.69
N GLU A 202 7.72 -23.65 -7.69
CA GLU A 202 9.06 -23.61 -8.31
C GLU A 202 9.28 -22.35 -9.17
N GLN A 203 8.26 -21.94 -9.94
CA GLN A 203 8.35 -20.82 -10.88
C GLN A 203 7.97 -19.47 -10.25
N ARG A 204 7.16 -19.51 -9.18
CA ARG A 204 6.61 -18.32 -8.49
C ARG A 204 7.67 -17.31 -8.07
N GLY A 205 8.84 -17.77 -7.62
CA GLY A 205 9.92 -16.87 -7.20
C GLY A 205 10.39 -15.91 -8.30
N ALA A 206 10.45 -16.38 -9.55
CA ALA A 206 10.98 -15.58 -10.65
C ALA A 206 9.94 -14.55 -11.10
N ALA A 207 8.67 -14.97 -11.12
CA ALA A 207 7.54 -14.10 -11.37
C ALA A 207 7.41 -12.97 -10.32
N ILE A 208 7.60 -13.28 -9.03
CA ILE A 208 7.58 -12.27 -7.95
C ILE A 208 8.70 -11.24 -8.12
N VAL A 209 9.90 -11.68 -8.52
CA VAL A 209 11.02 -10.76 -8.79
C VAL A 209 10.69 -9.84 -9.97
N GLY A 210 10.18 -10.39 -11.08
CA GLY A 210 9.76 -9.61 -12.25
C GLY A 210 8.63 -8.62 -11.92
N TYR A 211 7.63 -9.05 -11.14
CA TYR A 211 6.57 -8.17 -10.66
C TYR A 211 7.13 -7.02 -9.83
N ALA A 212 7.95 -7.29 -8.83
CA ALA A 212 8.47 -6.25 -7.97
C ALA A 212 9.42 -5.28 -8.67
N MET A 213 10.12 -5.73 -9.72
CA MET A 213 10.85 -4.83 -10.60
C MET A 213 9.92 -3.77 -11.20
N ALA A 214 8.73 -4.16 -11.66
CA ALA A 214 7.74 -3.21 -12.16
C ALA A 214 7.22 -2.28 -11.05
N VAL A 215 6.94 -2.82 -9.85
CA VAL A 215 6.50 -2.01 -8.69
C VAL A 215 7.52 -0.95 -8.28
N VAL A 216 8.81 -1.30 -8.29
CA VAL A 216 9.90 -0.40 -7.90
C VAL A 216 10.32 0.51 -9.06
N GLY A 217 10.11 0.08 -10.31
CA GLY A 217 10.37 0.87 -11.50
C GLY A 217 9.56 2.17 -11.52
N GLY A 218 8.32 2.17 -11.00
CA GLY A 218 7.46 3.35 -10.91
C GLY A 218 8.13 4.52 -10.16
N PRO A 219 8.52 4.34 -8.88
CA PRO A 219 9.16 5.40 -8.10
C PRO A 219 10.50 5.90 -8.65
N VAL A 220 11.22 5.07 -9.41
CA VAL A 220 12.56 5.40 -9.92
C VAL A 220 12.50 6.10 -11.28
N LEU A 221 11.61 5.66 -12.16
CA LEU A 221 11.42 6.27 -13.49
C LEU A 221 10.52 7.51 -13.44
N GLY A 222 9.60 7.58 -12.48
CA GLY A 222 8.65 8.68 -12.31
C GLY A 222 9.31 10.06 -12.25
N PRO A 223 10.33 10.29 -11.39
CA PRO A 223 11.00 11.59 -11.30
C PRO A 223 11.75 12.00 -12.56
N ILE A 224 12.26 11.03 -13.34
CA ILE A 224 12.98 11.31 -14.60
C ILE A 224 12.00 11.83 -15.65
N ALA A 225 10.89 11.13 -15.86
CA ALA A 225 9.84 11.59 -16.76
C ALA A 225 9.15 12.86 -16.25
N GLY A 226 8.93 12.96 -14.94
CA GLY A 226 8.39 14.13 -14.28
C GLY A 226 9.24 15.36 -14.53
N GLY A 227 10.55 15.27 -14.30
CA GLY A 227 11.52 16.34 -14.54
C GLY A 227 11.54 16.80 -16.01
N ALA A 228 11.41 15.88 -16.96
CA ALA A 228 11.33 16.23 -18.39
C ALA A 228 10.05 16.98 -18.76
N ILE A 229 8.92 16.61 -18.16
CA ILE A 229 7.62 17.25 -18.40
C ILE A 229 7.57 18.63 -17.73
N THR A 230 8.02 18.74 -16.48
CA THR A 230 7.99 19.98 -15.70
C THR A 230 8.94 21.03 -16.25
N GLN A 231 10.07 20.63 -16.83
CA GLN A 231 10.99 21.55 -17.50
C GLN A 231 10.44 22.07 -18.83
N SER A 232 9.54 21.33 -19.48
CA SER A 232 8.90 21.73 -20.73
C SER A 232 7.77 22.74 -20.52
N TYR A 233 7.23 23.29 -21.61
CA TYR A 233 6.10 24.24 -21.61
C TYR A 233 4.80 23.66 -21.00
N LEU A 234 4.75 22.34 -20.81
CA LEU A 234 3.62 21.58 -20.29
C LEU A 234 3.42 21.78 -18.78
N GLY A 235 4.51 21.97 -18.01
CA GLY A 235 4.47 22.23 -16.56
C GLY A 235 3.92 21.09 -15.71
N TRP A 236 3.73 21.34 -14.40
CA TRP A 236 3.37 20.29 -13.42
C TRP A 236 2.01 19.62 -13.67
N ARG A 237 1.04 20.27 -14.30
CA ARG A 237 -0.29 19.67 -14.54
C ARG A 237 -0.22 18.45 -15.45
N TRP A 238 0.68 18.49 -16.43
CA TRP A 238 0.87 17.40 -17.38
C TRP A 238 1.48 16.14 -16.77
N THR A 239 2.16 16.25 -15.62
CA THR A 239 2.59 15.06 -14.87
C THR A 239 1.38 14.27 -14.35
N GLN A 240 0.25 14.93 -14.12
CA GLN A 240 -0.98 14.28 -13.68
C GLN A 240 -1.83 13.78 -14.84
N TYR A 241 -1.87 14.53 -15.95
CA TYR A 241 -2.52 14.05 -17.19
C TYR A 241 -1.86 12.78 -17.72
N ILE A 242 -0.53 12.74 -17.82
CA ILE A 242 0.17 11.55 -18.35
C ILE A 242 -0.04 10.34 -17.46
N THR A 243 -0.10 10.54 -16.14
CA THR A 243 -0.38 9.49 -15.18
C THR A 243 -1.79 8.94 -15.35
N GLY A 244 -2.80 9.81 -15.47
CA GLY A 244 -4.18 9.39 -15.74
C GLY A 244 -4.32 8.60 -17.04
N ILE A 245 -3.67 9.08 -18.12
CA ILE A 245 -3.64 8.41 -19.43
C ILE A 245 -2.99 7.03 -19.32
N MET A 246 -1.84 6.94 -18.65
CA MET A 246 -1.11 5.69 -18.46
C MET A 246 -1.91 4.68 -17.63
N MET A 247 -2.57 5.13 -16.55
CA MET A 247 -3.43 4.27 -15.74
C MET A 247 -4.64 3.75 -16.54
N LEU A 248 -5.31 4.59 -17.33
CA LEU A 248 -6.41 4.13 -18.20
C LEU A 248 -5.92 3.18 -19.29
N PHE A 249 -4.75 3.44 -19.87
CA PHE A 249 -4.16 2.57 -20.88
C PHE A 249 -3.90 1.16 -20.33
N PHE A 250 -3.27 1.04 -19.15
CA PHE A 250 -3.07 -0.26 -18.52
C PHE A 250 -4.39 -0.92 -18.13
N LEU A 251 -5.37 -0.16 -17.64
CA LEU A 251 -6.70 -0.70 -17.37
C LEU A 251 -7.37 -1.30 -18.62
N ILE A 252 -7.27 -0.63 -19.77
CA ILE A 252 -7.81 -1.13 -21.04
C ILE A 252 -7.12 -2.43 -21.44
N LEU A 253 -5.79 -2.50 -21.31
CA LEU A 253 -5.06 -3.74 -21.56
C LEU A 253 -5.46 -4.86 -20.59
N ASP A 254 -5.65 -4.54 -19.31
CA ASP A 254 -6.09 -5.49 -18.30
C ASP A 254 -7.46 -6.06 -18.66
N VAL A 255 -8.43 -5.23 -19.05
CA VAL A 255 -9.78 -5.67 -19.45
C VAL A 255 -9.75 -6.55 -20.72
N LEU A 256 -8.82 -6.31 -21.64
CA LEU A 256 -8.72 -7.06 -22.89
C LEU A 256 -7.97 -8.39 -22.76
N PHE A 257 -6.96 -8.48 -21.88
CA PHE A 257 -6.01 -9.60 -21.84
C PHE A 257 -6.01 -10.39 -20.53
N ILE A 258 -6.55 -9.86 -19.43
CA ILE A 258 -6.59 -10.57 -18.13
C ILE A 258 -7.91 -11.32 -17.99
N ASP A 259 -7.78 -12.63 -17.79
CA ASP A 259 -8.89 -13.48 -17.40
C ASP A 259 -8.94 -13.66 -15.88
N GLU A 260 -10.13 -13.98 -15.37
CA GLU A 260 -10.34 -14.31 -13.96
C GLU A 260 -9.45 -15.49 -13.54
N SER A 261 -8.71 -15.29 -12.46
CA SER A 261 -7.72 -16.25 -11.95
C SER A 261 -8.07 -16.79 -10.57
N TYR A 262 -9.08 -16.24 -9.89
CA TYR A 262 -9.41 -16.66 -8.53
C TYR A 262 -10.18 -17.99 -8.52
N PRO A 263 -9.62 -19.09 -7.97
CA PRO A 263 -10.22 -20.42 -8.06
C PRO A 263 -11.64 -20.52 -7.47
N PRO A 264 -11.96 -19.89 -6.32
CA PRO A 264 -13.33 -19.92 -5.79
C PRO A 264 -14.37 -19.25 -6.69
N THR A 265 -14.03 -18.15 -7.37
CA THR A 265 -14.93 -17.49 -8.33
C THR A 265 -15.10 -18.32 -9.60
N LEU A 266 -14.04 -19.00 -10.06
CA LEU A 266 -14.13 -19.95 -11.16
C LEU A 266 -15.08 -21.11 -10.82
N LEU A 267 -14.92 -21.72 -9.64
CA LEU A 267 -15.83 -22.78 -9.18
C LEU A 267 -17.27 -22.30 -9.03
N LEU A 268 -17.49 -21.03 -8.66
CA LEU A 268 -18.83 -20.42 -8.64
C LEU A 268 -19.45 -20.37 -10.05
N TYR A 269 -18.67 -19.98 -11.07
CA TYR A 269 -19.13 -20.00 -12.46
C TYR A 269 -19.41 -21.42 -12.96
N LYS A 270 -18.53 -22.38 -12.63
CA LYS A 270 -18.72 -23.81 -12.95
C LYS A 270 -19.98 -24.36 -12.28
N ALA A 271 -20.17 -24.11 -10.99
CA ALA A 271 -21.35 -24.51 -10.23
C ALA A 271 -22.63 -23.91 -10.81
N ARG A 272 -22.62 -22.61 -11.15
CA ARG A 272 -23.76 -21.95 -11.80
C ARG A 272 -24.09 -22.60 -13.15
N ARG A 273 -23.10 -22.90 -13.98
CA ARG A 273 -23.31 -23.56 -15.27
C ARG A 273 -23.87 -24.98 -15.10
N LEU A 274 -23.34 -25.74 -14.15
CA LEU A 274 -23.81 -27.09 -13.84
C LEU A 274 -25.23 -27.11 -13.28
N ARG A 275 -25.63 -26.13 -12.46
CA ARG A 275 -27.02 -25.95 -12.00
C ARG A 275 -27.98 -25.86 -13.18
N PHE A 276 -27.65 -25.03 -14.18
CA PHE A 276 -28.50 -24.85 -15.37
C PHE A 276 -28.50 -26.06 -16.30
N GLN A 277 -27.38 -26.78 -16.45
CA GLN A 277 -27.27 -27.93 -17.36
C GLN A 277 -27.89 -29.21 -16.79
N THR A 278 -27.73 -29.46 -15.49
CA THR A 278 -28.22 -30.69 -14.84
C THR A 278 -29.63 -30.53 -14.26
N GLY A 279 -30.12 -29.30 -14.12
CA GLY A 279 -31.35 -28.98 -13.40
C GLY A 279 -31.24 -29.21 -11.89
N ASN A 280 -30.06 -29.56 -11.37
CA ASN A 280 -29.82 -29.78 -9.95
C ASN A 280 -29.36 -28.49 -9.27
N TRP A 281 -30.31 -27.83 -8.59
CA TRP A 281 -30.08 -26.59 -7.87
C TRP A 281 -29.33 -26.76 -6.54
N ALA A 282 -29.13 -28.00 -6.08
CA ALA A 282 -28.40 -28.28 -4.85
C ALA A 282 -26.89 -28.08 -5.02
N LEU A 283 -26.35 -28.17 -6.25
CA LEU A 283 -24.93 -27.99 -6.53
C LEU A 283 -24.46 -26.62 -6.06
N HIS A 284 -23.43 -26.54 -5.21
CA HIS A 284 -22.87 -25.25 -4.78
C HIS A 284 -21.35 -25.31 -4.67
N ALA A 285 -20.70 -24.18 -4.89
CA ALA A 285 -19.27 -24.05 -4.63
C ALA A 285 -19.05 -23.93 -3.11
N ARG A 286 -17.95 -24.48 -2.59
CA ARG A 286 -17.59 -24.40 -1.16
C ARG A 286 -17.52 -22.95 -0.62
N HIS A 287 -17.29 -21.98 -1.50
CA HIS A 287 -17.25 -20.56 -1.17
C HIS A 287 -18.65 -19.95 -0.95
N GLU A 288 -19.72 -20.56 -1.49
CA GLU A 288 -21.10 -20.12 -1.25
C GLU A 288 -21.61 -20.50 0.15
N GLU A 289 -20.94 -21.44 0.83
CA GLU A 289 -21.24 -21.82 2.23
C GLU A 289 -20.62 -20.83 3.24
N TRP A 290 -19.83 -19.87 2.78
CA TRP A 290 -19.02 -19.00 3.62
C TRP A 290 -19.76 -17.68 3.91
N ASP A 291 -20.61 -17.69 4.93
CA ASP A 291 -21.28 -16.48 5.45
C ASP A 291 -20.33 -15.65 6.33
N VAL A 292 -19.62 -14.69 5.74
CA VAL A 292 -18.74 -13.79 6.55
C VAL A 292 -19.59 -12.74 7.20
N THR A 293 -19.60 -12.74 8.52
CA THR A 293 -20.12 -11.59 9.26
C THR A 293 -19.13 -10.43 9.11
N LEU A 294 -19.60 -9.19 8.90
CA LEU A 294 -18.74 -7.98 8.80
C LEU A 294 -17.79 -7.84 10.00
N LYS A 295 -18.21 -8.32 11.20
CA LYS A 295 -17.39 -8.39 12.40
C LYS A 295 -16.19 -9.34 12.27
N GLU A 296 -16.36 -10.49 11.63
CA GLU A 296 -15.28 -11.43 11.37
C GLU A 296 -14.33 -10.90 10.30
N LEU A 297 -14.86 -10.22 9.29
CA LEU A 297 -14.07 -9.54 8.27
C LEU A 297 -13.21 -8.43 8.90
N GLY A 298 -13.80 -7.57 9.73
CA GLY A 298 -13.08 -6.52 10.46
C GLY A 298 -12.01 -7.11 11.38
N ASN A 299 -12.32 -8.16 12.14
CA ASN A 299 -11.33 -8.80 13.01
C ASN A 299 -10.18 -9.44 12.20
N LYS A 300 -10.48 -10.07 11.07
CA LYS A 300 -9.50 -10.74 10.21
C LYS A 300 -8.59 -9.77 9.44
N TYR A 301 -9.13 -8.66 8.95
CA TYR A 301 -8.41 -7.74 8.07
C TYR A 301 -7.92 -6.46 8.76
N LEU A 302 -8.58 -5.98 9.82
CA LEU A 302 -8.14 -4.80 10.56
C LEU A 302 -7.39 -5.17 11.83
N ILE A 303 -7.87 -6.12 12.64
CA ILE A 303 -7.28 -6.40 13.96
C ILE A 303 -6.05 -7.32 13.86
N ARG A 304 -6.12 -8.39 13.06
CA ARG A 304 -5.03 -9.37 12.96
C ARG A 304 -3.69 -8.81 12.45
N PRO A 305 -3.62 -7.90 11.47
CA PRO A 305 -2.35 -7.31 11.06
C PRO A 305 -1.64 -6.56 12.19
N PHE A 306 -2.36 -5.74 12.97
CA PHE A 306 -1.78 -5.04 14.12
C PHE A 306 -1.37 -6.01 15.23
N ALA A 307 -2.17 -7.06 15.45
CA ALA A 307 -1.82 -8.11 16.38
C ALA A 307 -0.52 -8.82 15.93
N LEU A 308 -0.37 -9.16 14.65
CA LEU A 308 0.86 -9.76 14.11
C LEU A 308 2.08 -8.84 14.27
N LEU A 309 1.89 -7.53 14.11
CA LEU A 309 2.94 -6.55 14.29
C LEU A 309 3.47 -6.48 15.74
N THR A 310 2.73 -7.00 16.73
CA THR A 310 3.27 -7.14 18.10
C THR A 310 4.25 -8.31 18.25
N THR A 311 4.30 -9.22 17.27
CA THR A 311 5.32 -10.27 17.29
C THR A 311 6.69 -9.71 16.93
N PRO A 312 7.75 -10.04 17.69
CA PRO A 312 9.10 -9.53 17.42
C PRO A 312 9.60 -9.84 16.01
N ILE A 313 9.24 -11.00 15.45
CA ILE A 313 9.64 -11.39 14.10
C ILE A 313 8.98 -10.48 13.06
N CYS A 314 7.65 -10.37 13.09
CA CYS A 314 6.93 -9.54 12.12
C CYS A 314 7.33 -8.08 12.26
N PHE A 315 7.45 -7.57 13.50
CA PHE A 315 7.85 -6.20 13.76
C PHE A 315 9.22 -5.87 13.17
N LEU A 316 10.27 -6.65 13.50
CA LEU A 316 11.64 -6.33 13.08
C LEU A 316 11.82 -6.44 11.57
N VAL A 317 11.23 -7.47 10.93
CA VAL A 317 11.32 -7.63 9.48
C VAL A 317 10.48 -6.57 8.76
N ALA A 318 9.28 -6.27 9.25
CA ALA A 318 8.45 -5.21 8.67
C ALA A 318 9.08 -3.83 8.87
N LEU A 319 9.64 -3.54 10.05
CA LEU A 319 10.34 -2.30 10.34
C LEU A 319 11.50 -2.10 9.38
N TYR A 320 12.30 -3.14 9.14
CA TYR A 320 13.44 -3.02 8.25
C TYR A 320 13.02 -2.84 6.79
N ALA A 321 12.05 -3.62 6.30
CA ALA A 321 11.50 -3.43 4.96
C ALA A 321 10.87 -2.05 4.76
N SER A 322 10.18 -1.54 5.80
CA SER A 322 9.54 -0.22 5.79
C SER A 322 10.56 0.91 5.83
N PHE A 323 11.61 0.79 6.64
CA PHE A 323 12.71 1.75 6.72
C PHE A 323 13.38 1.93 5.35
N VAL A 324 13.77 0.80 4.73
CA VAL A 324 14.45 0.80 3.44
C VAL A 324 13.57 1.37 2.32
N TYR A 325 12.26 1.10 2.36
CA TYR A 325 11.28 1.73 1.46
C TYR A 325 11.03 3.22 1.75
N GLY A 326 11.06 3.63 3.02
CA GLY A 326 11.04 5.03 3.41
C GLY A 326 12.23 5.79 2.82
N ILE A 327 13.43 5.19 2.81
CA ILE A 327 14.63 5.78 2.20
C ILE A 327 14.50 5.95 0.67
N LEU A 328 13.85 4.99 -0.02
CA LEU A 328 13.52 5.15 -1.45
C LEU A 328 12.60 6.36 -1.69
N TYR A 329 11.62 6.60 -0.82
CA TYR A 329 10.75 7.78 -0.95
C TYR A 329 11.45 9.06 -0.52
N LEU A 330 12.32 8.98 0.48
CA LEU A 330 13.17 10.09 0.91
C LEU A 330 14.11 10.54 -0.21
N SER A 331 14.58 9.63 -1.07
CA SER A 331 15.42 10.01 -2.22
C SER A 331 14.68 10.85 -3.26
N LEU A 332 13.34 10.75 -3.33
CA LEU A 332 12.49 11.63 -4.16
C LEU A 332 12.63 13.11 -3.79
N ALA A 333 12.97 13.40 -2.53
CA ALA A 333 13.24 14.76 -2.05
C ALA A 333 14.75 15.05 -1.95
N SER A 334 15.56 14.09 -1.51
CA SER A 334 16.98 14.33 -1.29
C SER A 334 17.79 14.50 -2.58
N PHE A 335 17.45 13.79 -3.67
CA PHE A 335 18.18 13.92 -4.93
C PHE A 335 18.00 15.31 -5.57
N PRO A 336 16.78 15.87 -5.64
CA PRO A 336 16.59 17.27 -6.02
C PRO A 336 17.43 18.25 -5.17
N VAL A 337 17.43 18.11 -3.84
CA VAL A 337 18.23 19.00 -2.96
C VAL A 337 19.73 18.90 -3.29
N VAL A 338 20.26 17.69 -3.49
CA VAL A 338 21.69 17.49 -3.77
C VAL A 338 22.09 17.96 -5.17
N PHE A 339 21.35 17.56 -6.19
CA PHE A 339 21.78 17.77 -7.59
C PHE A 339 21.20 19.04 -8.21
N GLN A 340 19.99 19.45 -7.83
CA GLN A 340 19.36 20.67 -8.36
C GLN A 340 19.72 21.89 -7.51
N GLU A 341 19.57 21.83 -6.17
CA GLU A 341 19.85 23.00 -5.32
C GLU A 341 21.36 23.23 -5.11
N LEU A 342 22.10 22.23 -4.63
CA LEU A 342 23.53 22.43 -4.31
C LEU A 342 24.42 22.50 -5.55
N ARG A 343 24.19 21.64 -6.55
CA ARG A 343 25.02 21.60 -7.78
C ARG A 343 24.47 22.47 -8.92
N GLY A 344 23.25 23.01 -8.80
CA GLY A 344 22.65 23.87 -9.82
C GLY A 344 22.30 23.15 -11.13
N TRP A 345 22.12 21.82 -11.12
CA TRP A 345 21.79 21.09 -12.34
C TRP A 345 20.33 21.30 -12.75
N ASN A 346 20.09 21.20 -14.05
CA ASN A 346 18.74 21.28 -14.62
C ASN A 346 17.83 20.14 -14.11
N GLN A 347 16.50 20.31 -14.12
CA GLN A 347 15.55 19.35 -13.54
C GLN A 347 15.70 17.93 -14.09
N VAL A 348 15.90 17.77 -15.41
CA VAL A 348 16.13 16.45 -16.02
C VAL A 348 17.46 15.85 -15.58
N VAL A 349 18.54 16.64 -15.63
CA VAL A 349 19.90 16.17 -15.29
C VAL A 349 19.99 15.83 -13.80
N GLY A 350 19.32 16.60 -12.94
CA GLY A 350 19.22 16.34 -11.50
C GLY A 350 18.37 15.11 -11.14
N ALA A 351 17.56 14.59 -12.06
CA ALA A 351 16.79 13.35 -11.89
C ALA A 351 17.52 12.09 -12.43
N LEU A 352 18.55 12.24 -13.27
CA LEU A 352 19.38 11.12 -13.75
C LEU A 352 19.99 10.24 -12.65
N PRO A 353 20.29 10.71 -11.43
CA PRO A 353 20.77 9.87 -10.34
C PRO A 353 19.82 8.71 -9.97
N PHE A 354 18.52 8.82 -10.28
CA PHE A 354 17.60 7.70 -10.17
C PHE A 354 17.94 6.53 -11.11
N LEU A 355 18.62 6.76 -12.24
CA LEU A 355 19.13 5.68 -13.08
C LEU A 355 20.23 4.88 -12.38
N ALA A 356 21.10 5.53 -11.61
CA ALA A 356 22.10 4.81 -10.81
C ALA A 356 21.40 3.92 -9.76
N TYR A 357 20.34 4.44 -9.13
CA TYR A 357 19.48 3.67 -8.24
C TYR A 357 18.83 2.46 -8.96
N LEU A 358 18.34 2.66 -10.21
CA LEU A 358 17.78 1.60 -11.05
C LEU A 358 18.80 0.51 -11.39
N VAL A 359 20.03 0.88 -11.72
CA VAL A 359 21.13 -0.08 -11.96
C VAL A 359 21.37 -0.93 -10.72
N GLY A 360 21.39 -0.31 -9.54
CA GLY A 360 21.44 -1.01 -8.26
C GLY A 360 20.32 -2.04 -8.09
N ILE A 361 19.07 -1.63 -8.36
CA ILE A 361 17.90 -2.52 -8.29
C ILE A 361 18.03 -3.69 -9.26
N LEU A 362 18.48 -3.46 -10.50
CA LEU A 362 18.71 -4.51 -11.50
C LEU A 362 19.76 -5.53 -11.02
N CYS A 363 20.87 -5.04 -10.45
CA CYS A 363 21.86 -5.92 -9.82
C CYS A 363 21.26 -6.73 -8.65
N GLY A 364 20.45 -6.09 -7.81
CA GLY A 364 19.72 -6.75 -6.72
C GLY A 364 18.72 -7.81 -7.21
N ALA A 365 18.08 -7.59 -8.36
CA ALA A 365 17.20 -8.56 -8.99
C ALA A 365 17.97 -9.78 -9.51
N CYS A 366 19.11 -9.57 -10.15
CA CYS A 366 20.00 -10.67 -10.56
C CYS A 366 20.46 -11.52 -9.36
N ILE A 367 20.83 -10.87 -8.24
CA ILE A 367 21.22 -11.58 -7.00
C ILE A 367 20.05 -12.40 -6.45
N ASN A 368 18.83 -11.85 -6.43
CA ASN A 368 17.64 -12.57 -5.98
C ASN A 368 17.30 -13.76 -6.89
N LEU A 369 17.39 -13.60 -8.21
CA LEU A 369 17.18 -14.69 -9.17
C LEU A 369 18.23 -15.81 -9.01
N ALA A 370 19.49 -15.44 -8.76
CA ALA A 370 20.53 -16.41 -8.45
C ALA A 370 20.22 -17.17 -7.14
N ASN A 371 19.80 -16.46 -6.10
CA ASN A 371 19.41 -17.06 -4.83
C ASN A 371 18.15 -17.94 -4.94
N GLN A 372 17.25 -17.67 -5.89
CA GLN A 372 16.09 -18.52 -6.11
C GLN A 372 16.49 -19.95 -6.51
N LYS A 373 17.55 -20.13 -7.31
CA LYS A 373 18.08 -21.47 -7.64
C LYS A 373 18.57 -22.18 -6.38
N PHE A 374 19.27 -21.47 -5.51
CA PHE A 374 19.73 -21.97 -4.21
C PHE A 374 18.55 -22.35 -3.29
N TYR A 375 17.52 -21.49 -3.22
CA TYR A 375 16.30 -21.75 -2.45
C TYR A 375 15.57 -23.01 -2.94
N ILE A 376 15.40 -23.20 -4.24
CA ILE A 376 14.72 -24.37 -4.81
C ILE A 376 15.48 -25.66 -4.45
N SER A 377 16.81 -25.64 -4.49
CA SER A 377 17.63 -26.79 -4.08
C SER A 377 17.39 -27.15 -2.61
N ARG A 378 17.41 -26.15 -1.71
CA ARG A 378 17.09 -26.33 -0.28
C ARG A 378 15.64 -26.74 -0.02
N PHE A 379 14.70 -26.25 -0.83
CA PHE A 379 13.29 -26.61 -0.77
C PHE A 379 13.06 -28.08 -1.10
N LYS A 380 13.70 -28.58 -2.17
CA LYS A 380 13.67 -30.00 -2.56
C LYS A 380 14.35 -30.87 -1.52
N ALA A 381 15.47 -30.41 -0.95
CA ALA A 381 16.16 -31.12 0.13
C ALA A 381 15.36 -31.19 1.44
N ASN A 382 14.37 -30.31 1.64
CA ASN A 382 13.54 -30.26 2.84
C ASN A 382 12.12 -30.86 2.60
N ASN A 383 12.01 -31.89 1.77
CA ASN A 383 10.73 -32.55 1.43
C ASN A 383 9.64 -31.58 0.93
N ASN A 384 10.00 -30.62 0.07
CA ASN A 384 9.08 -29.60 -0.46
C ASN A 384 8.42 -28.70 0.61
N ARG A 385 9.07 -28.52 1.76
CA ARG A 385 8.63 -27.59 2.80
C ARG A 385 9.39 -26.27 2.68
N PRO A 386 8.72 -25.11 2.73
CA PRO A 386 9.38 -23.82 2.62
C PRO A 386 10.30 -23.60 3.83
N VAL A 387 11.52 -23.15 3.54
CA VAL A 387 12.56 -22.82 4.53
C VAL A 387 12.77 -21.30 4.48
N PRO A 388 12.10 -20.52 5.34
CA PRO A 388 12.20 -19.07 5.33
C PRO A 388 13.66 -18.58 5.41
N GLU A 389 14.52 -19.25 6.18
CA GLU A 389 15.91 -18.86 6.39
C GLU A 389 16.75 -18.91 5.11
N ALA A 390 16.40 -19.76 4.13
CA ALA A 390 17.08 -19.81 2.85
C ALA A 390 16.82 -18.57 1.96
N ARG A 391 15.88 -17.70 2.36
CA ARG A 391 15.60 -16.41 1.70
C ARG A 391 16.47 -15.26 2.21
N LEU A 392 17.11 -15.40 3.37
CA LEU A 392 17.86 -14.34 4.06
C LEU A 392 19.27 -14.03 3.50
N PRO A 393 20.01 -14.92 2.81
CA PRO A 393 21.37 -14.60 2.36
C PRO A 393 21.50 -13.34 1.48
N PRO A 394 20.60 -13.07 0.50
CA PRO A 394 20.61 -11.80 -0.24
C PRO A 394 20.39 -10.58 0.64
N MET A 395 19.55 -10.70 1.68
CA MET A 395 19.26 -9.63 2.63
C MET A 395 20.49 -9.28 3.47
N MET A 396 21.28 -10.28 3.86
CA MET A 396 22.53 -10.08 4.61
C MET A 396 23.53 -9.28 3.77
N LEU A 397 23.74 -9.69 2.51
CA LEU A 397 24.61 -8.94 1.59
C LEU A 397 24.08 -7.52 1.35
N GLY A 398 22.78 -7.41 1.06
CA GLY A 398 22.09 -6.15 0.81
C GLY A 398 22.19 -5.16 1.96
N SER A 399 22.15 -5.64 3.21
CA SER A 399 22.21 -4.79 4.40
C SER A 399 23.51 -3.99 4.51
N VAL A 400 24.65 -4.60 4.18
CA VAL A 400 25.97 -3.96 4.21
C VAL A 400 26.10 -2.94 3.08
N PHE A 401 25.69 -3.31 1.86
CA PHE A 401 25.71 -2.38 0.72
C PHE A 401 24.74 -1.21 0.90
N PHE A 402 23.58 -1.44 1.51
CA PHE A 402 22.61 -0.39 1.79
C PHE A 402 23.16 0.68 2.73
N ALA A 403 23.73 0.24 3.87
CA ALA A 403 24.34 1.14 4.84
C ALA A 403 25.56 1.85 4.24
N GLY A 404 26.46 1.12 3.59
CA GLY A 404 27.63 1.69 2.90
C GLY A 404 27.22 2.71 1.82
N GLY A 405 26.17 2.42 1.06
CA GLY A 405 25.63 3.32 0.03
C GLY A 405 25.15 4.66 0.60
N LEU A 406 24.51 4.66 1.78
CA LEU A 406 24.08 5.88 2.47
C LEU A 406 25.27 6.75 2.90
N PHE A 407 26.34 6.15 3.44
CA PHE A 407 27.54 6.90 3.82
C PHE A 407 28.29 7.43 2.61
N ILE A 408 28.47 6.61 1.57
CA ILE A 408 29.11 7.04 0.32
C ILE A 408 28.32 8.22 -0.25
N PHE A 409 27.00 8.07 -0.43
CA PHE A 409 26.14 9.13 -0.94
C PHE A 409 26.25 10.42 -0.11
N GLY A 410 26.18 10.33 1.21
CA GLY A 410 26.27 11.51 2.09
C GLY A 410 27.56 12.29 1.95
N TRP A 411 28.69 11.60 2.05
CA TRP A 411 30.01 12.23 2.10
C TRP A 411 30.53 12.66 0.72
N THR A 412 30.10 11.99 -0.35
CA THR A 412 30.54 12.34 -1.71
C THR A 412 29.64 13.35 -2.40
N SER A 413 28.49 13.70 -1.82
CA SER A 413 27.53 14.64 -2.41
C SER A 413 27.95 16.11 -2.34
N GLN A 414 29.09 16.43 -1.74
CA GLN A 414 29.62 17.79 -1.69
C GLN A 414 29.96 18.33 -3.11
N ILE A 415 29.78 19.63 -3.32
CA ILE A 415 30.00 20.31 -4.61
C ILE A 415 31.44 20.10 -5.12
N GLN A 416 32.41 20.07 -4.20
CA GLN A 416 33.84 19.93 -4.50
C GLN A 416 34.23 18.54 -5.02
N ILE A 417 33.41 17.52 -4.78
CA ILE A 417 33.68 16.14 -5.16
C ILE A 417 33.01 15.84 -6.50
N HIS A 418 33.68 15.06 -7.36
CA HIS A 418 33.08 14.60 -8.62
C HIS A 418 31.74 13.88 -8.35
N TRP A 419 30.76 13.98 -9.25
CA TRP A 419 29.41 13.45 -9.03
C TRP A 419 29.34 11.91 -9.04
N PHE A 420 30.32 11.25 -9.65
CA PHE A 420 30.31 9.79 -9.89
C PHE A 420 30.27 8.94 -8.61
N PRO A 421 31.09 9.18 -7.57
CA PRO A 421 30.97 8.46 -6.30
C PRO A 421 29.57 8.51 -5.66
N SER A 422 28.86 9.63 -5.79
CA SER A 422 27.48 9.76 -5.27
C SER A 422 26.49 8.87 -6.05
N MET A 423 26.74 8.65 -7.35
CA MET A 423 25.98 7.67 -8.15
C MET A 423 26.25 6.24 -7.70
N VAL A 424 27.51 5.92 -7.39
CA VAL A 424 27.87 4.59 -6.85
C VAL A 424 27.16 4.36 -5.51
N GLY A 425 27.12 5.37 -4.63
CA GLY A 425 26.32 5.34 -3.40
C GLY A 425 24.84 5.07 -3.67
N GLY A 426 24.24 5.78 -4.63
CA GLY A 426 22.85 5.56 -5.06
C GLY A 426 22.60 4.15 -5.61
N ALA A 427 23.53 3.58 -6.38
CA ALA A 427 23.45 2.22 -6.88
C ALA A 427 23.55 1.18 -5.74
N CYS A 428 24.44 1.38 -4.77
CA CYS A 428 24.52 0.54 -3.58
C CYS A 428 23.24 0.59 -2.74
N MET A 429 22.64 1.78 -2.60
CA MET A 429 21.32 1.95 -1.96
C MET A 429 20.23 1.18 -2.71
N GLY A 430 20.19 1.24 -4.04
CA GLY A 430 19.21 0.50 -4.85
C GLY A 430 19.36 -1.02 -4.76
N LEU A 431 20.61 -1.52 -4.77
CA LEU A 431 20.91 -2.94 -4.59
C LEU A 431 20.46 -3.45 -3.23
N GLY A 432 20.82 -2.72 -2.18
CA GLY A 432 20.41 -3.03 -0.82
C GLY A 432 18.89 -2.97 -0.68
N PHE A 433 18.26 -1.94 -1.23
CA PHE A 433 16.82 -1.77 -1.22
C PHE A 433 16.08 -2.98 -1.77
N PHE A 434 16.40 -3.38 -3.00
CA PHE A 434 15.67 -4.45 -3.67
C PHE A 434 15.87 -5.80 -2.98
N THR A 435 17.09 -6.11 -2.55
CA THR A 435 17.43 -7.37 -1.87
C THR A 435 16.78 -7.51 -0.51
N ILE A 436 16.81 -6.45 0.32
CA ILE A 436 16.18 -6.45 1.63
C ILE A 436 14.66 -6.54 1.51
N PHE A 437 14.07 -5.70 0.65
CA PHE A 437 12.62 -5.61 0.49
C PHE A 437 12.02 -6.94 0.03
N GLN A 438 12.64 -7.58 -0.97
CA GLN A 438 12.20 -8.87 -1.49
C GLN A 438 12.34 -10.00 -0.47
N ALA A 439 13.50 -10.09 0.19
CA ALA A 439 13.73 -11.15 1.16
C ALA A 439 12.78 -11.03 2.35
N ALA A 440 12.53 -9.81 2.85
CA ALA A 440 11.62 -9.56 3.95
C ALA A 440 10.17 -9.98 3.64
N LEU A 441 9.65 -9.62 2.45
CA LEU A 441 8.31 -10.02 2.03
C LEU A 441 8.16 -11.54 1.93
N ASN A 442 9.10 -12.20 1.25
CA ASN A 442 9.09 -13.66 1.11
C ASN A 442 9.23 -14.36 2.47
N TYR A 443 10.09 -13.84 3.35
CA TYR A 443 10.28 -14.37 4.70
C TYR A 443 9.00 -14.27 5.54
N LEU A 444 8.24 -13.17 5.46
CA LEU A 444 6.95 -13.03 6.15
C LEU A 444 5.92 -14.06 5.65
N ILE A 445 5.82 -14.23 4.33
CA ILE A 445 4.89 -15.18 3.72
C ILE A 445 5.22 -16.61 4.15
N ASP A 446 6.50 -16.99 4.09
CA ASP A 446 6.93 -18.35 4.41
C ASP A 446 6.89 -18.62 5.93
N THR A 447 7.06 -17.59 6.79
CA THR A 447 7.00 -17.72 8.25
C THR A 447 5.57 -17.79 8.79
N PHE A 448 4.64 -17.05 8.18
CA PHE A 448 3.25 -16.91 8.66
C PHE A 448 2.25 -17.57 7.72
N GLN A 449 2.50 -18.78 7.23
CA GLN A 449 1.68 -19.44 6.19
C GLN A 449 0.15 -19.36 6.40
N SER A 450 -0.32 -19.60 7.64
CA SER A 450 -1.76 -19.57 7.97
C SER A 450 -2.36 -18.16 8.02
N VAL A 451 -1.53 -17.14 8.22
CA VAL A 451 -1.91 -15.72 8.36
C VAL A 451 -1.08 -14.81 7.44
N ALA A 452 -0.61 -15.34 6.31
CA ALA A 452 0.36 -14.70 5.43
C ALA A 452 -0.18 -13.39 4.85
N ALA A 453 -1.46 -13.38 4.46
CA ALA A 453 -2.15 -12.17 3.98
C ALA A 453 -2.15 -11.05 5.04
N SER A 454 -2.41 -11.38 6.31
CA SER A 454 -2.41 -10.41 7.40
C SER A 454 -1.00 -9.91 7.74
N ALA A 455 0.03 -10.76 7.62
CA ALA A 455 1.43 -10.36 7.81
C ALA A 455 1.90 -9.42 6.69
N VAL A 456 1.58 -9.73 5.43
CA VAL A 456 1.87 -8.86 4.28
C VAL A 456 1.11 -7.53 4.40
N ALA A 457 -0.14 -7.55 4.88
CA ALA A 457 -0.89 -6.33 5.15
C ALA A 457 -0.24 -5.46 6.24
N ALA A 458 0.23 -6.07 7.33
CA ALA A 458 0.95 -5.35 8.40
C ALA A 458 2.24 -4.70 7.88
N ASN A 459 3.02 -5.43 7.08
CA ASN A 459 4.21 -4.89 6.43
C ASN A 459 3.87 -3.77 5.45
N THR A 460 2.81 -3.93 4.66
CA THR A 460 2.36 -2.92 3.70
C THR A 460 1.92 -1.65 4.41
N PHE A 461 1.19 -1.77 5.53
CA PHE A 461 0.77 -0.64 6.35
C PHE A 461 1.98 0.13 6.90
N LEU A 462 2.91 -0.55 7.57
CA LEU A 462 4.08 0.11 8.15
C LEU A 462 4.95 0.75 7.06
N ARG A 463 5.07 0.08 5.91
CA ARG A 463 5.76 0.60 4.73
C ARG A 463 5.13 1.87 4.20
N SER A 464 3.80 1.90 4.08
CA SER A 464 3.06 3.10 3.66
C SER A 464 3.25 4.25 4.63
N VAL A 465 3.28 3.99 5.94
CA VAL A 465 3.57 5.01 6.96
C VAL A 465 4.97 5.60 6.75
N PHE A 466 5.99 4.76 6.60
CA PHE A 466 7.37 5.24 6.40
C PHE A 466 7.53 6.00 5.08
N ALA A 467 6.98 5.49 3.97
CA ALA A 467 7.01 6.19 2.68
C ALA A 467 6.23 7.51 2.68
N GLY A 468 5.17 7.61 3.48
CA GLY A 468 4.41 8.84 3.64
C GLY A 468 5.10 9.85 4.58
N CYS A 469 5.73 9.40 5.66
CA CYS A 469 6.34 10.31 6.63
C CYS A 469 7.71 10.82 6.20
N PHE A 470 8.52 10.00 5.53
CA PHE A 470 9.93 10.33 5.25
C PHE A 470 10.11 11.56 4.34
N PRO A 471 9.33 11.72 3.26
CA PRO A 471 9.41 12.92 2.43
C PRO A 471 9.08 14.21 3.19
N LEU A 472 8.18 14.18 4.19
CA LEU A 472 7.69 15.36 4.92
C LEU A 472 8.74 16.04 5.80
N PHE A 473 9.82 15.34 6.16
CA PHE A 473 10.93 15.93 6.91
C PHE A 473 12.23 15.90 6.12
N ALA A 474 12.25 15.30 4.93
CA ALA A 474 13.47 15.12 4.15
C ALA A 474 14.08 16.49 3.81
N THR A 475 13.33 17.40 3.20
CA THR A 475 13.85 18.71 2.79
C THR A 475 14.41 19.50 3.98
N ALA A 476 13.65 19.59 5.08
CA ALA A 476 14.11 20.23 6.31
C ALA A 476 15.38 19.57 6.89
N MET A 477 15.45 18.23 6.90
CA MET A 477 16.60 17.49 7.41
C MET A 477 17.85 17.73 6.56
N PHE A 478 17.76 17.67 5.23
CA PHE A 478 18.92 17.86 4.35
C PHE A 478 19.42 19.31 4.33
N ARG A 479 18.53 20.31 4.47
CA ARG A 479 18.92 21.73 4.53
C ARG A 479 19.52 22.13 5.88
N ASN A 480 18.94 21.71 7.00
CA ASN A 480 19.40 22.13 8.34
C ASN A 480 20.64 21.36 8.83
N LEU A 481 20.69 20.05 8.54
CA LEU A 481 21.73 19.15 9.03
C LEU A 481 22.90 19.02 8.03
N GLY A 482 22.67 19.44 6.80
CA GLY A 482 23.57 19.22 5.67
C GLY A 482 23.50 17.78 5.15
N VAL A 483 23.78 17.63 3.85
CA VAL A 483 23.72 16.33 3.15
C VAL A 483 24.57 15.23 3.80
N PRO A 484 25.82 15.49 4.25
CA PRO A 484 26.65 14.45 4.84
C PRO A 484 26.07 13.91 6.15
N TRP A 485 25.60 14.80 7.04
CA TRP A 485 25.10 14.40 8.35
C TRP A 485 23.69 13.81 8.25
N ALA A 486 22.81 14.39 7.43
CA ALA A 486 21.48 13.84 7.13
C ALA A 486 21.58 12.38 6.64
N SER A 487 22.48 12.10 5.70
CA SER A 487 22.69 10.74 5.20
C SER A 487 23.36 9.82 6.22
N SER A 488 24.26 10.36 7.05
CA SER A 488 24.95 9.59 8.10
C SER A 488 24.00 9.14 9.21
N VAL A 489 23.04 9.96 9.62
CA VAL A 489 21.99 9.57 10.59
C VAL A 489 21.22 8.36 10.08
N LEU A 490 20.73 8.46 8.84
CA LEU A 490 20.02 7.35 8.19
C LEU A 490 20.94 6.13 8.06
N GLY A 491 22.23 6.33 7.79
CA GLY A 491 23.26 5.29 7.77
C GLY A 491 23.45 4.60 9.13
N PHE A 492 23.45 5.33 10.24
CA PHE A 492 23.55 4.76 11.59
C PHE A 492 22.32 3.91 11.93
N PHE A 493 21.12 4.38 11.58
CA PHE A 493 19.90 3.56 11.69
C PHE A 493 19.99 2.31 10.80
N ALA A 494 20.50 2.43 9.57
CA ALA A 494 20.71 1.29 8.69
C ALA A 494 21.69 0.27 9.31
N ILE A 495 22.79 0.72 9.92
CA ILE A 495 23.76 -0.13 10.64
C ILE A 495 23.09 -0.86 11.80
N ALA A 496 22.26 -0.18 12.59
CA ALA A 496 21.54 -0.79 13.71
C ALA A 496 20.59 -1.91 13.27
N LEU A 497 20.12 -1.88 12.02
CA LEU A 497 19.23 -2.90 11.44
C LEU A 497 19.99 -4.06 10.75
N ILE A 498 21.30 -3.94 10.49
CA ILE A 498 22.13 -5.01 9.89
C ILE A 498 22.06 -6.33 10.67
N PRO A 499 22.09 -6.37 12.02
CA PRO A 499 22.08 -7.64 12.75
C PRO A 499 20.78 -8.43 12.59
N ILE A 500 19.66 -7.80 12.21
CA ILE A 500 18.33 -8.44 12.13
C ILE A 500 18.34 -9.69 11.22
N PRO A 501 18.76 -9.61 9.94
CA PRO A 501 18.81 -10.80 9.07
C PRO A 501 19.77 -11.88 9.60
N TYR A 502 20.89 -11.51 10.21
CA TYR A 502 21.86 -12.45 10.79
C TYR A 502 21.27 -13.20 12.00
N LEU A 503 20.58 -12.48 12.88
CA LEU A 503 19.89 -13.04 14.04
C LEU A 503 18.79 -14.02 13.61
N PHE A 504 17.99 -13.67 12.61
CA PHE A 504 16.95 -14.57 12.11
C PHE A 504 17.50 -15.76 11.30
N TYR A 505 18.66 -15.63 10.67
CA TYR A 505 19.32 -16.76 10.02
C TYR A 505 19.80 -17.82 11.03
N ILE A 506 20.36 -17.39 12.16
CA ILE A 506 20.91 -18.29 13.19
C ILE A 506 19.83 -18.78 14.16
N PHE A 507 18.95 -17.89 14.62
CA PHE A 507 17.96 -18.18 15.66
C PHE A 507 16.53 -18.36 15.14
N GLY A 508 16.29 -18.18 13.84
CA GLY A 508 14.96 -18.25 13.21
C GLY A 508 14.13 -19.46 13.66
N PRO A 509 14.64 -20.71 13.59
CA PRO A 509 13.90 -21.88 14.02
C PRO A 509 13.50 -21.86 15.51
N ARG A 510 14.39 -21.36 16.39
CA ARG A 510 14.15 -21.29 17.84
C ARG A 510 13.13 -20.21 18.20
N ILE A 511 13.15 -19.09 17.50
CA ILE A 511 12.21 -17.97 17.74
C ILE A 511 10.84 -18.31 17.16
N ARG A 512 10.78 -18.94 15.98
CA ARG A 512 9.51 -19.38 15.37
C ARG A 512 8.81 -20.46 16.18
N ALA A 513 9.56 -21.38 16.80
CA ALA A 513 9.00 -22.43 17.67
C ALA A 513 8.28 -21.89 18.92
N LYS A 514 8.67 -20.69 19.40
CA LYS A 514 8.05 -20.03 20.56
C LYS A 514 6.82 -19.18 20.23
N GLY A 515 6.66 -18.74 18.98
CA GLY A 515 5.59 -17.82 18.59
C GLY A 515 4.24 -18.51 18.32
N LYS A 516 3.17 -18.04 18.97
CA LYS A 516 1.79 -18.60 18.84
C LYS A 516 1.28 -18.67 17.40
N TRP A 517 1.65 -17.71 16.54
CA TRP A 517 1.24 -17.66 15.12
C TRP A 517 2.29 -18.19 14.14
N SER A 518 3.55 -18.33 14.56
CA SER A 518 4.64 -18.86 13.72
C SER A 518 4.92 -20.34 13.94
N ARG A 519 4.42 -20.93 15.05
CA ARG A 519 4.69 -22.32 15.43
C ARG A 519 4.23 -23.34 14.39
N ALA A 520 3.16 -23.05 13.66
CA ALA A 520 2.71 -23.90 12.55
C ALA A 520 3.81 -24.10 11.51
N SER A 521 4.56 -23.05 11.14
CA SER A 521 5.65 -23.13 10.15
C SER A 521 6.86 -23.99 10.57
N VAL A 522 6.90 -24.47 11.82
CA VAL A 522 8.00 -25.29 12.37
C VAL A 522 7.60 -26.76 12.52
N TYR A 523 6.31 -27.05 12.75
CA TYR A 523 5.84 -28.40 13.11
C TYR A 523 4.86 -29.01 12.09
N SER A 524 4.41 -28.29 11.07
CA SER A 524 3.56 -28.83 9.98
C SER A 524 4.38 -29.40 8.83
#